data_AF-A0A8C6U0E2-F1
#
_entry.id   AF-A0A8C6U0E2-F1
#
_cell.length_a   1.000
_cell.length_b   1.000
_cell.length_c   1.000
_cell.angle_alpha   90.00
_cell.angle_beta   90.00
_cell.angle_gamma   90.00
#
_symmetry.space_group_name_H-M   'P 1'
#
loop_
_entity.id
_entity.type
_entity.pdbx_description
1 polymer ?
#
loop_
_entity_poly.entity_id
_entity_poly.type
_entity_poly.pdbx_seq_one_letter_code
_entity_poly.pdbx_strand_id
1 'polypeptide(L)'
;MMYVSNKYSTDLKKLYCQIAKTCPIQIKVLTNPPQGAVIRAMPVYKKAEHVTEVVKRCPNHELSREFNDGQIAPPSHLIRVEGNSHAQYVEDTITGRQSVLVPYEPPQVGTEFTTILYNFMCNSSCVGGMNRRPILIIVTLETRDGQVLGRRCFEARICACPGRDRKADEDSIRKQNVTDGSKSSDAFRQVSHGIQMSSISAKKRRSTDEEVFCLPVRREIYEILVKIKESLELMQFLPQHTIESYRQQQQSLIQKQTQMPPQPSYGSSSPTHGKMNKLPSVSQLINPQQRNSLTPSSIFGAGAGENALG
;
A
#
# COMPACT_ATOMS: atom_id res chain seq x y z
N MET A 1 -0.51 5.86 5.51
CA MET A 1 -1.53 4.84 5.16
C MET A 1 -2.89 5.49 5.34
N MET A 2 -3.84 5.28 4.42
CA MET A 2 -5.20 5.81 4.57
C MET A 2 -6.13 4.70 5.01
N TYR A 3 -6.76 4.86 6.17
CA TYR A 3 -7.80 3.95 6.64
C TYR A 3 -9.14 4.65 6.49
N VAL A 4 -10.10 3.94 5.90
CA VAL A 4 -11.46 4.41 5.73
C VAL A 4 -12.39 3.38 6.38
N SER A 5 -13.47 3.84 7.02
CA SER A 5 -14.39 3.11 7.91
C SER A 5 -14.94 1.76 7.37
N ASN A 6 -15.82 1.10 8.14
CA ASN A 6 -16.53 -0.16 7.83
C ASN A 6 -17.19 -0.29 6.44
N LYS A 7 -17.18 0.76 5.61
CA LYS A 7 -17.68 0.78 4.24
C LYS A 7 -16.57 0.83 3.17
N TYR A 8 -15.30 0.67 3.55
CA TYR A 8 -14.17 0.51 2.64
C TYR A 8 -13.98 -0.97 2.29
N SER A 9 -13.64 -1.23 1.03
CA SER A 9 -13.17 -2.53 0.56
C SER A 9 -11.66 -2.46 0.36
N THR A 10 -10.92 -3.26 1.13
CA THR A 10 -9.46 -3.36 1.00
C THR A 10 -9.05 -3.96 -0.33
N ASP A 11 -9.79 -4.95 -0.79
CA ASP A 11 -9.49 -5.73 -1.99
C ASP A 11 -9.65 -4.86 -3.24
N LEU A 12 -10.70 -4.04 -3.27
CA LEU A 12 -10.99 -3.12 -4.38
C LEU A 12 -10.33 -1.75 -4.24
N LYS A 13 -9.72 -1.45 -3.08
CA LYS A 13 -9.27 -0.10 -2.69
C LYS A 13 -10.34 0.96 -2.93
N LYS A 14 -11.58 0.62 -2.52
CA LYS A 14 -12.80 1.34 -2.91
C LYS A 14 -13.66 1.68 -1.70
N LEU A 15 -14.00 2.95 -1.57
CA LEU A 15 -14.91 3.50 -0.57
C LEU A 15 -16.34 3.43 -1.09
N TYR A 16 -17.25 2.88 -0.28
CA TYR A 16 -18.69 2.95 -0.51
C TYR A 16 -19.30 3.86 0.56
N CYS A 17 -20.03 4.88 0.14
CA CYS A 17 -20.65 5.82 1.08
C CYS A 17 -22.01 6.28 0.60
N GLN A 18 -22.78 6.88 1.51
CA GLN A 18 -24.06 7.51 1.18
C GLN A 18 -23.84 8.99 0.89
N ILE A 19 -24.72 9.55 0.06
CA ILE A 19 -24.73 10.99 -0.21
C ILE A 19 -24.87 11.79 1.09
N ALA A 20 -24.11 12.87 1.20
CA ALA A 20 -24.10 13.84 2.31
C ALA A 20 -23.82 13.25 3.71
N LYS A 21 -23.49 11.95 3.82
CA LYS A 21 -23.11 11.33 5.08
C LYS A 21 -21.60 11.48 5.33
N THR A 22 -21.26 11.78 6.56
CA THR A 22 -19.89 11.94 7.05
C THR A 22 -19.09 10.66 6.83
N CYS A 23 -17.94 10.81 6.18
CA CYS A 23 -17.00 9.75 5.86
C CYS A 23 -15.64 10.09 6.48
N PRO A 24 -15.31 9.52 7.66
CA PRO A 24 -14.01 9.74 8.27
C PRO A 24 -12.91 9.04 7.45
N ILE A 25 -11.89 9.81 7.09
CA ILE A 25 -10.71 9.34 6.38
C ILE A 25 -9.48 9.66 7.23
N GLN A 26 -8.73 8.62 7.58
CA GLN A 26 -7.52 8.76 8.39
C GLN A 26 -6.31 9.02 7.51
N ILE A 27 -5.52 10.02 7.89
CA ILE A 27 -4.28 10.44 7.25
C ILE A 27 -3.14 10.08 8.20
N LYS A 28 -2.38 9.04 7.86
CA LYS A 28 -1.15 8.66 8.56
C LYS A 28 0.07 9.04 7.73
N VAL A 29 0.91 9.90 8.31
CA VAL A 29 2.23 10.31 7.79
C VAL A 29 3.33 9.63 8.61
N LEU A 30 4.46 9.33 7.98
CA LEU A 30 5.62 8.71 8.66
C LEU A 30 6.50 9.78 9.33
N THR A 31 6.62 10.93 8.68
CA THR A 31 7.41 12.07 9.14
C THR A 31 6.51 13.29 9.10
N ASN A 32 6.58 14.11 10.15
CA ASN A 32 5.79 15.34 10.21
C ASN A 32 6.17 16.26 9.05
N PRO A 33 5.19 16.77 8.29
CA PRO A 33 5.46 17.69 7.20
C PRO A 33 5.89 19.07 7.72
N PRO A 34 6.48 19.91 6.86
CA PRO A 34 6.79 21.30 7.18
C PRO A 34 5.56 22.08 7.66
N GLN A 35 5.80 23.14 8.43
CA GLN A 35 4.73 24.02 8.92
C GLN A 35 3.92 24.60 7.76
N GLY A 36 2.60 24.61 7.91
CA GLY A 36 1.69 25.12 6.88
C GLY A 36 1.42 24.15 5.73
N ALA A 37 1.80 22.87 5.86
CA ALA A 37 1.37 21.84 4.94
C ALA A 37 -0.16 21.67 4.92
N VAL A 38 -0.68 21.23 3.79
CA VAL A 38 -2.12 21.08 3.54
C VAL A 38 -2.43 19.71 2.95
N ILE A 39 -3.62 19.20 3.23
CA ILE A 39 -4.19 18.01 2.62
C ILE A 39 -5.20 18.43 1.58
N ARG A 40 -4.98 18.08 0.31
CA ARG A 40 -5.92 18.33 -0.78
C ARG A 40 -6.63 17.05 -1.18
N ALA A 41 -7.94 17.10 -1.34
CA ALA A 41 -8.75 16.05 -1.94
C ALA A 41 -9.36 16.53 -3.27
N MET A 42 -9.11 15.78 -4.34
CA MET A 42 -9.58 16.10 -5.70
C MET A 42 -10.19 14.86 -6.38
N PRO A 43 -11.46 14.92 -6.84
CA PRO A 43 -12.07 13.85 -7.60
C PRO A 43 -11.67 13.91 -9.08
N VAL A 44 -11.42 12.74 -9.68
CA VAL A 44 -11.19 12.57 -11.12
C VAL A 44 -11.93 11.33 -11.62
N TYR A 45 -12.36 11.30 -12.88
CA TYR A 45 -12.90 10.07 -13.46
C TYR A 45 -11.79 9.03 -13.63
N LYS A 46 -12.11 7.76 -13.31
CA LYS A 46 -11.16 6.64 -13.38
C LYS A 46 -10.86 6.22 -14.82
N LYS A 47 -11.85 6.27 -15.70
CA LYS A 47 -11.70 5.86 -17.10
C LYS A 47 -10.99 6.93 -17.92
N ALA A 48 -10.07 6.52 -18.78
CA ALA A 48 -9.29 7.42 -19.64
C ALA A 48 -10.16 8.29 -20.54
N GLU A 49 -11.25 7.74 -21.07
CA GLU A 49 -12.21 8.45 -21.95
C GLU A 49 -12.87 9.68 -21.28
N HIS A 50 -12.89 9.73 -19.95
CA HIS A 50 -13.50 10.81 -19.17
C HIS A 50 -12.48 11.59 -18.33
N VAL A 51 -11.19 11.25 -18.39
CA VAL A 51 -10.20 11.78 -17.44
C VAL A 51 -10.03 13.30 -17.56
N THR A 52 -10.26 13.85 -18.74
CA THR A 52 -10.21 15.30 -19.04
C THR A 52 -11.43 16.04 -18.52
N GLU A 53 -12.55 15.35 -18.28
CA GLU A 53 -13.77 15.96 -17.77
C GLU A 53 -13.66 16.27 -16.27
N VAL A 54 -14.30 17.37 -15.87
CA VAL A 54 -14.37 17.79 -14.46
C VAL A 54 -15.49 17.05 -13.76
N VAL A 55 -15.19 16.44 -12.60
CA VAL A 55 -16.20 15.81 -11.76
C VAL A 55 -16.99 16.90 -11.01
N LYS A 56 -18.24 17.11 -11.41
CA LYS A 56 -19.17 18.06 -10.78
C LYS A 56 -20.41 17.35 -10.23
N ARG A 57 -21.14 18.03 -9.33
CA ARG A 57 -22.49 17.58 -8.93
C ARG A 57 -23.45 17.69 -10.10
N CYS A 58 -24.55 16.93 -10.06
CA CYS A 58 -25.60 17.12 -11.07
C CYS A 58 -26.39 18.41 -10.81
N PRO A 59 -27.01 19.02 -11.84
CA PRO A 59 -27.79 20.25 -11.69
C PRO A 59 -28.85 20.18 -10.59
N ASN A 60 -29.52 19.04 -10.44
CA ASN A 60 -30.55 18.87 -9.40
C ASN A 60 -30.00 19.02 -7.98
N HIS A 61 -28.82 18.47 -7.71
CA HIS A 61 -28.18 18.59 -6.39
C HIS A 61 -27.47 19.93 -6.21
N GLU A 62 -26.91 20.49 -7.28
CA GLU A 62 -26.26 21.80 -7.26
C GLU A 62 -27.26 22.92 -6.95
N LEU A 63 -28.47 22.85 -7.52
CA LEU A 63 -29.53 23.85 -7.30
C LEU A 63 -30.39 23.59 -6.06
N SER A 64 -30.33 22.39 -5.47
CA SER A 64 -31.12 22.05 -4.28
C SER A 64 -30.71 22.88 -3.06
N ARG A 65 -31.67 23.38 -2.29
CA ARG A 65 -31.38 24.12 -1.04
C ARG A 65 -31.06 23.20 0.14
N GLU A 66 -31.56 21.96 0.12
CA GLU A 66 -31.47 21.00 1.23
C GLU A 66 -30.03 20.76 1.72
N PHE A 67 -29.07 20.80 0.81
CA PHE A 67 -27.65 20.55 1.12
C PHE A 67 -26.76 21.78 0.96
N ASN A 68 -27.29 22.94 0.57
CA ASN A 68 -26.49 24.11 0.24
C ASN A 68 -26.71 25.28 1.21
N ASP A 69 -27.83 25.32 1.93
CA ASP A 69 -28.15 26.44 2.80
C ASP A 69 -27.21 26.50 4.02
N GLY A 70 -26.70 27.70 4.34
CA GLY A 70 -25.78 27.95 5.45
C GLY A 70 -24.38 27.31 5.35
N GLN A 71 -23.99 26.77 4.19
CA GLN A 71 -22.70 26.09 4.00
C GLN A 71 -21.66 27.01 3.34
N ILE A 72 -20.41 26.98 3.86
CA ILE A 72 -19.27 27.75 3.30
C ILE A 72 -18.84 27.19 1.93
N ALA A 73 -19.14 25.92 1.66
CA ALA A 73 -18.71 25.22 0.46
C ALA A 73 -19.53 25.62 -0.79
N PRO A 74 -18.89 25.88 -1.95
CA PRO A 74 -19.60 26.14 -3.19
C PRO A 74 -20.59 25.01 -3.56
N PRO A 75 -21.76 25.35 -4.12
CA PRO A 75 -22.76 24.35 -4.51
C PRO A 75 -22.28 23.34 -5.55
N SER A 76 -21.30 23.66 -6.39
CA SER A 76 -20.80 22.79 -7.46
C SER A 76 -19.87 21.67 -6.97
N HIS A 77 -19.18 21.88 -5.83
CA HIS A 77 -18.16 20.96 -5.30
C HIS A 77 -18.75 19.63 -4.84
N LEU A 78 -18.25 18.53 -5.39
CA LEU A 78 -18.64 17.17 -4.99
C LEU A 78 -18.20 16.82 -3.56
N ILE A 79 -16.98 17.19 -3.18
CA ILE A 79 -16.38 16.83 -1.89
C ILE A 79 -16.48 18.03 -0.96
N ARG A 80 -16.97 17.80 0.26
CA ARG A 80 -17.01 18.77 1.35
C ARG A 80 -16.31 18.24 2.59
N VAL A 81 -15.94 19.16 3.47
CA VAL A 81 -15.31 18.87 4.75
C VAL A 81 -16.22 19.35 5.88
N GLU A 82 -16.50 18.47 6.82
CA GLU A 82 -17.33 18.73 8.00
C GLU A 82 -16.45 19.02 9.23
N GLY A 83 -16.91 19.94 10.09
CA GLY A 83 -16.24 20.23 11.36
C GLY A 83 -14.89 20.97 11.24
N ASN A 84 -14.55 21.51 10.07
CA ASN A 84 -13.34 22.31 9.87
C ASN A 84 -13.65 23.62 9.13
N SER A 85 -13.62 24.73 9.86
CA SER A 85 -13.87 26.09 9.33
C SER A 85 -12.72 26.62 8.47
N HIS A 86 -11.54 26.00 8.52
CA HIS A 86 -10.37 26.35 7.71
C HIS A 86 -10.32 25.60 6.37
N ALA A 87 -11.33 24.80 6.04
CA ALA A 87 -11.43 24.14 4.75
C ALA A 87 -11.57 25.16 3.62
N GLN A 88 -10.70 25.07 2.62
CA GLN A 88 -10.68 25.94 1.45
C GLN A 88 -11.12 25.19 0.21
N TYR A 89 -12.12 25.71 -0.49
CA TYR A 89 -12.64 25.15 -1.72
C TYR A 89 -12.01 25.88 -2.91
N VAL A 90 -11.30 25.14 -3.75
CA VAL A 90 -10.53 25.71 -4.86
C VAL A 90 -10.97 25.08 -6.17
N GLU A 91 -11.24 25.95 -7.15
CA GLU A 91 -11.37 25.59 -8.56
C GLU A 91 -10.11 26.05 -9.30
N ASP A 92 -9.42 25.13 -9.94
CA ASP A 92 -8.25 25.43 -10.77
C ASP A 92 -8.68 26.26 -11.98
N THR A 93 -8.10 27.44 -12.16
CA THR A 93 -8.48 28.39 -13.21
C THR A 93 -8.13 27.92 -14.61
N ILE A 94 -7.17 26.99 -14.75
CA ILE A 94 -6.72 26.45 -16.02
C ILE A 94 -7.52 25.18 -16.35
N THR A 95 -7.65 24.27 -15.38
CA THR A 95 -8.26 22.95 -15.63
C THR A 95 -9.74 22.87 -15.26
N GLY A 96 -10.27 23.85 -14.54
CA GLY A 96 -11.62 23.84 -13.96
C GLY A 96 -11.81 22.78 -12.88
N ARG A 97 -10.75 22.07 -12.45
CA ARG A 97 -10.86 21.00 -11.47
C ARG A 97 -11.13 21.56 -10.09
N GLN A 98 -12.11 20.95 -9.42
CA GLN A 98 -12.53 21.32 -8.09
C GLN A 98 -11.83 20.45 -7.06
N SER A 99 -11.29 21.07 -6.02
CA SER A 99 -10.63 20.41 -4.91
C SER A 99 -10.95 21.11 -3.59
N VAL A 100 -10.75 20.39 -2.49
CA VAL A 100 -10.83 20.97 -1.14
C VAL A 100 -9.48 20.79 -0.45
N LEU A 101 -8.99 21.85 0.18
CA LEU A 101 -7.78 21.86 0.98
C LEU A 101 -8.15 21.98 2.45
N VAL A 102 -7.45 21.24 3.30
CA VAL A 102 -7.56 21.30 4.75
C VAL A 102 -6.15 21.47 5.30
N PRO A 103 -5.88 22.44 6.19
CA PRO A 103 -4.60 22.53 6.88
C PRO A 103 -4.25 21.21 7.56
N TYR A 104 -3.00 20.76 7.42
CA TYR A 104 -2.54 19.57 8.12
C TYR A 104 -2.38 19.88 9.60
N GLU A 105 -3.10 19.15 10.43
CA GLU A 105 -2.94 19.16 11.88
C GLU A 105 -2.28 17.85 12.33
N PRO A 106 -1.23 17.88 13.17
CA PRO A 106 -0.64 16.67 13.72
C PRO A 106 -1.66 15.81 14.49
N PRO A 107 -1.49 14.48 14.53
CA PRO A 107 -2.37 13.60 15.30
C PRO A 107 -2.43 14.01 16.77
N GLN A 108 -3.60 13.80 17.40
CA GLN A 108 -3.76 14.02 18.84
C GLN A 108 -2.93 13.00 19.63
N VAL A 109 -2.53 13.37 20.84
CA VAL A 109 -1.77 12.49 21.75
C VAL A 109 -2.51 11.16 21.92
N GLY A 110 -1.79 10.04 21.75
CA GLY A 110 -2.35 8.69 21.80
C GLY A 110 -2.91 8.17 20.47
N THR A 111 -2.81 8.94 19.38
CA THR A 111 -3.19 8.50 18.03
C THR A 111 -2.04 8.63 17.04
N GLU A 112 -2.01 7.78 16.02
CA GLU A 112 -0.98 7.79 14.96
C GLU A 112 -1.45 8.45 13.66
N PHE A 113 -2.67 8.99 13.64
CA PHE A 113 -3.31 9.49 12.43
C PHE A 113 -4.20 10.69 12.72
N THR A 114 -4.31 11.58 11.73
CA THR A 114 -5.26 12.69 11.73
C THR A 114 -6.50 12.28 10.96
N THR A 115 -7.70 12.55 11.46
CA THR A 115 -8.95 12.18 10.77
C THR A 115 -9.58 13.40 10.12
N ILE A 116 -9.87 13.32 8.83
CA ILE A 116 -10.63 14.34 8.11
C ILE A 116 -12.02 13.78 7.80
N LEU A 117 -13.05 14.56 8.11
CA LEU A 117 -14.44 14.20 7.90
C LEU A 117 -14.92 14.72 6.55
N TYR A 118 -15.02 13.84 5.55
CA TYR A 118 -15.46 14.21 4.21
C TYR A 118 -16.93 13.88 3.98
N ASN A 119 -17.62 14.68 3.17
CA ASN A 119 -19.00 14.43 2.73
C ASN A 119 -19.03 14.49 1.21
N PHE A 120 -19.70 13.52 0.58
CA PHE A 120 -19.84 13.48 -0.88
C PHE A 120 -21.26 13.85 -1.28
N MET A 121 -21.40 14.91 -2.06
CA MET A 121 -22.66 15.66 -2.19
C MET A 121 -23.48 15.30 -3.44
N CYS A 122 -23.18 14.18 -4.09
CA CYS A 122 -23.92 13.67 -5.24
C CYS A 122 -23.77 12.15 -5.34
N ASN A 123 -24.85 11.44 -5.69
CA ASN A 123 -24.76 9.99 -5.96
C ASN A 123 -23.98 9.73 -7.24
N SER A 124 -23.23 8.62 -7.28
CA SER A 124 -22.51 8.19 -8.48
C SER A 124 -23.44 7.94 -9.65
N SER A 125 -24.71 7.59 -9.42
CA SER A 125 -25.72 7.33 -10.45
C SER A 125 -26.44 8.56 -11.00
N CYS A 126 -26.18 9.77 -10.47
CA CYS A 126 -26.90 10.97 -10.91
C CYS A 126 -26.65 11.31 -12.38
N VAL A 127 -27.73 11.44 -13.15
CA VAL A 127 -27.72 11.95 -14.52
C VAL A 127 -27.33 13.42 -14.51
N GLY A 128 -26.52 13.85 -15.49
CA GLY A 128 -26.00 15.22 -15.55
C GLY A 128 -24.85 15.53 -14.58
N GLY A 129 -24.40 14.56 -13.79
CA GLY A 129 -23.19 14.66 -12.96
C GLY A 129 -22.22 13.52 -13.26
N MET A 130 -21.98 12.66 -12.27
CA MET A 130 -21.13 11.47 -12.46
C MET A 130 -21.70 10.46 -13.46
N ASN A 131 -23.02 10.29 -13.55
CA ASN A 131 -23.70 9.42 -14.52
C ASN A 131 -23.14 7.98 -14.57
N ARG A 132 -23.00 7.33 -13.41
CA ARG A 132 -22.47 5.97 -13.20
C ARG A 132 -21.00 5.78 -13.61
N ARG A 133 -20.29 6.85 -13.94
CA ARG A 133 -18.85 6.78 -14.23
C ARG A 133 -18.05 6.68 -12.92
N PRO A 134 -17.14 5.69 -12.79
CA PRO A 134 -16.35 5.54 -11.58
C PRO A 134 -15.37 6.70 -11.42
N ILE A 135 -15.17 7.13 -10.17
CA ILE A 135 -14.25 8.22 -9.81
C ILE A 135 -13.15 7.72 -8.88
N LEU A 136 -11.97 8.33 -9.00
CA LEU A 136 -10.90 8.25 -8.02
C LEU A 136 -10.88 9.54 -7.23
N ILE A 137 -10.65 9.43 -5.92
CA ILE A 137 -10.32 10.55 -5.07
C ILE A 137 -8.81 10.55 -4.92
N ILE A 138 -8.16 11.59 -5.43
CA ILE A 138 -6.73 11.83 -5.22
C ILE A 138 -6.58 12.65 -3.96
N VAL A 139 -5.84 12.13 -2.99
CA VAL A 139 -5.48 12.83 -1.77
C VAL A 139 -3.98 13.11 -1.79
N THR A 140 -3.63 14.38 -1.74
CA THR A 140 -2.24 14.86 -1.73
C THR A 140 -1.94 15.56 -0.42
N LEU A 141 -0.73 15.34 0.08
CA LEU A 141 -0.10 16.17 1.10
C LEU A 141 0.80 17.15 0.35
N GLU A 142 0.57 18.44 0.54
CA GLU A 142 1.24 19.52 -0.19
C GLU A 142 1.88 20.51 0.78
N THR A 143 2.98 21.14 0.37
CA THR A 143 3.49 22.34 1.05
C THR A 143 2.56 23.52 0.78
N ARG A 144 2.76 24.62 1.52
CA ARG A 144 2.03 25.87 1.29
C ARG A 144 2.18 26.39 -0.14
N ASP A 145 3.32 26.13 -0.77
CA ASP A 145 3.66 26.57 -2.13
C ASP A 145 3.13 25.60 -3.22
N GLY A 146 2.38 24.56 -2.85
CA GLY A 146 1.80 23.59 -3.78
C GLY A 146 2.71 22.43 -4.19
N GLN A 147 3.88 22.27 -3.56
CA GLN A 147 4.74 21.12 -3.81
C GLN A 147 4.13 19.86 -3.19
N VAL A 148 3.95 18.81 -3.98
CA VAL A 148 3.40 17.53 -3.50
C VAL A 148 4.46 16.74 -2.73
N LEU A 149 4.24 16.55 -1.43
CA LEU A 149 5.05 15.72 -0.53
C LEU A 149 4.62 14.25 -0.53
N GLY A 150 3.33 14.00 -0.80
CA GLY A 150 2.79 12.66 -0.83
C GLY A 150 1.48 12.58 -1.59
N ARG A 151 1.19 11.41 -2.18
CA ARG A 151 -0.04 11.17 -2.93
C ARG A 151 -0.56 9.77 -2.65
N ARG A 152 -1.86 9.68 -2.41
CA ARG A 152 -2.63 8.43 -2.39
C ARG A 152 -3.94 8.62 -3.14
N CYS A 153 -4.51 7.53 -3.61
CA CYS A 153 -5.81 7.55 -4.25
C CYS A 153 -6.62 6.31 -3.86
N PHE A 154 -7.93 6.46 -3.91
CA PHE A 154 -8.89 5.37 -3.72
C PHE A 154 -10.10 5.61 -4.62
N GLU A 155 -10.78 4.54 -5.03
CA GLU A 155 -12.03 4.65 -5.78
C GLU A 155 -13.18 5.00 -4.82
N ALA A 156 -14.13 5.83 -5.25
CA ALA A 156 -15.31 6.16 -4.44
C ALA A 156 -16.62 5.86 -5.19
N ARG A 157 -17.56 5.22 -4.49
CA ARG A 157 -18.92 4.95 -4.95
C ARG A 157 -19.93 5.50 -3.96
N ILE A 158 -20.61 6.56 -4.35
CA ILE A 158 -21.66 7.20 -3.56
C ILE A 158 -22.99 6.56 -3.96
N CYS A 159 -23.58 5.79 -3.06
CA CYS A 159 -24.74 4.95 -3.32
C CYS A 159 -25.68 4.88 -2.09
N ALA A 160 -26.94 4.49 -2.34
CA ALA A 160 -27.94 4.41 -1.27
C ALA A 160 -27.66 3.27 -0.26
N CYS A 161 -27.10 2.15 -0.74
CA CYS A 161 -26.87 0.93 0.05
C CYS A 161 -25.40 0.47 -0.03
N PRO A 162 -24.45 1.14 0.66
CA PRO A 162 -23.01 0.83 0.58
C PRO A 162 -22.66 -0.63 0.81
N GLY A 163 -23.26 -1.29 1.81
CA GLY A 163 -22.95 -2.69 2.12
C GLY A 163 -23.36 -3.67 1.02
N ARG A 164 -24.51 -3.44 0.37
CA ARG A 164 -24.98 -4.25 -0.76
C ARG A 164 -24.07 -4.08 -1.96
N ASP A 165 -23.79 -2.83 -2.34
CA ASP A 165 -22.96 -2.52 -3.51
C ASP A 165 -21.51 -2.98 -3.30
N ARG A 166 -20.97 -2.85 -2.08
CA ARG A 166 -19.64 -3.41 -1.73
C ARG A 166 -19.61 -4.92 -1.92
N LYS A 167 -20.57 -5.64 -1.33
CA LYS A 167 -20.63 -7.10 -1.43
C LYS A 167 -20.77 -7.55 -2.89
N ALA A 168 -21.60 -6.87 -3.68
CA ALA A 168 -21.79 -7.19 -5.09
C ALA A 168 -20.49 -7.03 -5.91
N ASP A 169 -19.78 -5.91 -5.72
CA ASP A 169 -18.52 -5.65 -6.42
C ASP A 169 -17.40 -6.62 -5.94
N GLU A 170 -17.34 -6.97 -4.64
CA GLU A 170 -16.41 -7.96 -4.07
C GLU A 170 -16.69 -9.40 -4.56
N ASP A 171 -17.97 -9.77 -4.65
CA ASP A 171 -18.39 -11.07 -5.18
C ASP A 171 -18.07 -11.18 -6.69
N SER A 172 -18.16 -10.06 -7.44
CA SER A 172 -17.84 -10.02 -8.86
C SER A 172 -16.36 -10.28 -9.12
N ILE A 173 -15.45 -9.65 -8.37
CA ILE A 173 -14.00 -9.88 -8.54
C ILE A 173 -13.61 -11.29 -8.11
N ARG A 174 -14.22 -11.82 -7.05
CA ARG A 174 -13.97 -13.21 -6.62
C ARG A 174 -14.42 -14.21 -7.68
N LYS A 175 -15.57 -13.99 -8.35
CA LYS A 175 -16.03 -14.85 -9.44
C LYS A 175 -15.13 -14.78 -10.66
N GLN A 176 -14.69 -13.58 -11.05
CA GLN A 176 -13.75 -13.39 -12.17
C GLN A 176 -12.46 -14.18 -11.94
N ASN A 177 -11.88 -14.10 -10.74
CA ASN A 177 -10.68 -14.84 -10.38
C ASN A 177 -10.83 -16.37 -10.41
N VAL A 178 -12.06 -16.89 -10.29
CA VAL A 178 -12.34 -18.35 -10.34
C VAL A 178 -12.59 -18.82 -11.77
N THR A 179 -13.24 -18.01 -12.61
CA THR A 179 -13.57 -18.39 -14.00
C THR A 179 -12.37 -18.39 -14.96
N ASP A 180 -11.29 -17.68 -14.66
CA ASP A 180 -10.06 -17.76 -15.46
C ASP A 180 -9.21 -19.01 -15.14
N GLY A 181 -9.49 -19.70 -14.02
CA GLY A 181 -8.83 -20.95 -13.63
C GLY A 181 -9.50 -22.23 -14.15
N SER A 182 -10.67 -22.16 -14.79
CA SER A 182 -11.45 -23.36 -15.17
C SER A 182 -11.62 -23.59 -16.68
N LYS A 183 -10.86 -22.90 -17.54
CA LYS A 183 -10.84 -23.16 -19.00
C LYS A 183 -9.77 -24.17 -19.45
N SER A 184 -9.32 -25.07 -18.57
CA SER A 184 -8.40 -26.15 -18.95
C SER A 184 -8.68 -27.47 -18.24
N SER A 185 -9.90 -28.00 -18.37
CA SER A 185 -10.17 -29.45 -18.33
C SER A 185 -11.67 -29.68 -18.48
N ASP A 186 -12.15 -29.79 -19.72
CA ASP A 186 -13.22 -30.72 -20.11
C ASP A 186 -13.68 -30.40 -21.53
N ALA A 187 -12.90 -30.90 -22.49
CA ALA A 187 -13.37 -31.10 -23.87
C ALA A 187 -12.59 -32.27 -24.48
N PHE A 188 -12.93 -33.49 -24.08
CA PHE A 188 -12.55 -34.70 -24.82
C PHE A 188 -13.79 -35.31 -25.46
N ARG A 189 -13.75 -35.35 -26.81
CA ARG A 189 -14.55 -36.07 -27.84
C ARG A 189 -15.13 -35.09 -28.85
N GLN A 190 -14.87 -35.12 -30.15
CA GLN A 190 -14.08 -36.00 -31.02
C GLN A 190 -13.87 -35.26 -32.38
N VAL A 191 -12.68 -35.44 -33.02
CA VAL A 191 -12.44 -35.75 -34.47
C VAL A 191 -12.97 -34.72 -35.50
N SER A 192 -12.26 -34.14 -36.48
CA SER A 192 -10.99 -34.42 -37.19
C SER A 192 -10.65 -33.30 -38.22
N HIS A 193 -9.37 -33.30 -38.63
CA HIS A 193 -8.74 -32.75 -39.85
C HIS A 193 -8.13 -31.33 -39.83
N GLY A 194 -6.82 -31.30 -40.12
CA GLY A 194 -6.15 -30.17 -40.79
C GLY A 194 -4.80 -29.77 -40.21
N ILE A 195 -3.74 -30.47 -40.60
CA ILE A 195 -2.33 -30.05 -40.42
C ILE A 195 -2.11 -28.72 -41.14
N GLN A 196 -1.47 -27.74 -40.48
CA GLN A 196 -0.32 -27.01 -41.07
C GLN A 196 0.45 -26.20 -40.01
N MET A 197 1.71 -26.61 -39.80
CA MET A 197 2.74 -25.80 -39.17
C MET A 197 3.07 -24.61 -40.06
N SER A 198 3.13 -23.41 -39.48
CA SER A 198 4.00 -22.34 -39.99
C SER A 198 4.63 -21.61 -38.81
N SER A 199 5.95 -21.74 -38.74
CA SER A 199 6.87 -20.99 -37.89
C SER A 199 6.99 -19.53 -38.32
N ILE A 200 7.58 -18.72 -37.44
CA ILE A 200 7.99 -17.30 -37.51
C ILE A 200 6.88 -16.31 -37.10
N SER A 201 7.08 -15.33 -36.22
CA SER A 201 8.29 -14.59 -35.89
C SER A 201 8.21 -13.96 -34.49
N ALA A 202 9.27 -14.08 -33.72
CA ALA A 202 9.53 -13.22 -32.57
C ALA A 202 9.59 -11.75 -33.02
N LYS A 203 8.84 -10.87 -32.34
CA LYS A 203 9.19 -9.46 -32.08
C LYS A 203 8.34 -8.87 -30.94
N LYS A 204 8.86 -9.03 -29.72
CA LYS A 204 9.07 -7.97 -28.72
C LYS A 204 7.92 -6.96 -28.49
N ARG A 205 7.16 -7.18 -27.42
CA ARG A 205 6.86 -6.12 -26.43
C ARG A 205 6.96 -6.70 -25.03
N ARG A 206 7.81 -6.07 -24.22
CA ARG A 206 7.95 -6.32 -22.77
C ARG A 206 6.58 -6.11 -22.13
N SER A 207 5.93 -7.19 -21.74
CA SER A 207 4.99 -7.21 -20.64
C SER A 207 5.76 -7.83 -19.47
N THR A 208 6.18 -7.03 -18.50
CA THR A 208 6.43 -7.56 -17.16
C THR A 208 5.06 -7.85 -16.58
N ASP A 209 4.48 -8.97 -17.01
CA ASP A 209 3.27 -9.50 -16.42
C ASP A 209 3.68 -10.06 -15.06
N GLU A 210 3.49 -9.28 -13.99
CA GLU A 210 3.53 -9.81 -12.64
C GLU A 210 2.29 -10.69 -12.46
N GLU A 211 2.33 -11.87 -13.07
CA GLU A 211 1.29 -12.88 -12.92
C GLU A 211 1.35 -13.40 -11.48
N VAL A 212 0.38 -12.96 -10.66
CA VAL A 212 0.31 -13.35 -9.26
C VAL A 212 -0.53 -14.61 -9.12
N PHE A 213 0.10 -15.68 -8.63
CA PHE A 213 -0.58 -16.94 -8.29
C PHE A 213 -0.88 -17.01 -6.79
N CYS A 214 -2.09 -17.47 -6.45
CA CYS A 214 -2.51 -17.70 -5.06
C CYS A 214 -2.41 -19.19 -4.71
N LEU A 215 -1.60 -19.54 -3.71
CA LEU A 215 -1.46 -20.90 -3.21
C LEU A 215 -2.20 -21.05 -1.86
N PRO A 216 -3.33 -21.78 -1.79
CA PRO A 216 -4.01 -22.02 -0.52
C PRO A 216 -3.22 -23.03 0.32
N VAL A 217 -2.83 -22.63 1.53
CA VAL A 217 -2.04 -23.47 2.44
C VAL A 217 -2.56 -23.38 3.88
N ARG A 218 -2.30 -24.43 4.66
CA ARG A 218 -2.59 -24.45 6.10
C ARG A 218 -1.65 -23.48 6.83
N ARG A 219 -2.13 -22.89 7.93
CA ARG A 219 -1.41 -21.84 8.69
C ARG A 219 0.02 -22.22 9.07
N GLU A 220 0.25 -23.47 9.47
CA GLU A 220 1.58 -23.99 9.84
C GLU A 220 2.61 -23.95 8.68
N ILE A 221 2.15 -24.02 7.43
CA ILE A 221 2.98 -24.01 6.23
C ILE A 221 3.19 -22.56 5.73
N TYR A 222 2.22 -21.68 5.99
CA TYR A 222 2.21 -20.29 5.52
C TYR A 222 3.47 -19.52 5.93
N GLU A 223 3.89 -19.60 7.19
CA GLU A 223 5.05 -18.85 7.69
C GLU A 223 6.35 -19.22 6.98
N ILE A 224 6.50 -20.50 6.59
CA ILE A 224 7.67 -20.98 5.85
C ILE A 224 7.63 -20.44 4.42
N LEU A 225 6.48 -20.51 3.75
CA LEU A 225 6.33 -20.04 2.37
C LEU A 225 6.49 -18.53 2.25
N VAL A 226 6.03 -17.75 3.24
CA VAL A 226 6.27 -16.30 3.29
C VAL A 226 7.77 -16.00 3.33
N LYS A 227 8.54 -16.69 4.20
CA LYS A 227 9.99 -16.50 4.28
C LYS A 227 10.70 -16.85 2.96
N ILE A 228 10.26 -17.92 2.30
CA ILE A 228 10.81 -18.32 0.99
C ILE A 228 10.51 -17.24 -0.05
N LYS A 229 9.26 -16.78 -0.15
CA LYS A 229 8.84 -15.73 -1.08
C LYS A 229 9.67 -14.46 -0.89
N GLU A 230 9.75 -13.94 0.34
CA GLU A 230 10.50 -12.71 0.65
C GLU A 230 11.99 -12.84 0.32
N SER A 231 12.58 -14.02 0.54
CA SER A 231 13.99 -14.29 0.19
C SER A 231 14.21 -14.31 -1.33
N LEU A 232 13.30 -14.92 -2.09
CA LEU A 232 13.36 -14.94 -3.56
C LEU A 232 13.21 -13.53 -4.15
N GLU A 233 12.30 -12.72 -3.59
CA GLU A 233 12.11 -11.32 -3.98
C GLU A 233 13.38 -10.50 -3.68
N LEU A 234 13.96 -10.66 -2.48
CA LEU A 234 15.20 -9.96 -2.11
C LEU A 234 16.37 -10.31 -3.04
N MET A 235 16.50 -11.57 -3.48
CA MET A 235 17.57 -11.99 -4.39
C MET A 235 17.52 -11.25 -5.74
N GLN A 236 16.36 -10.75 -6.18
CA GLN A 236 16.26 -9.98 -7.42
C GLN A 236 16.92 -8.60 -7.33
N PHE A 237 17.14 -8.09 -6.10
CA PHE A 237 17.72 -6.78 -5.84
C PHE A 237 19.21 -6.84 -5.45
N LEU A 238 19.78 -8.03 -5.29
CA LEU A 238 21.18 -8.18 -4.90
C LEU A 238 22.13 -8.02 -6.11
N PRO A 239 23.24 -7.28 -5.96
CA PRO A 239 24.27 -7.21 -7.00
C PRO A 239 24.88 -8.59 -7.33
N GLN A 240 25.14 -8.86 -8.62
CA GLN A 240 25.66 -10.16 -9.09
C GLN A 240 26.97 -10.59 -8.41
N HIS A 241 27.90 -9.66 -8.18
CA HIS A 241 29.18 -9.95 -7.50
C HIS A 241 28.97 -10.48 -6.07
N THR A 242 27.93 -10.00 -5.38
CA THR A 242 27.56 -10.47 -4.04
C THR A 242 27.05 -11.91 -4.11
N ILE A 243 26.21 -12.21 -5.09
CA ILE A 243 25.67 -13.57 -5.33
C ILE A 243 26.80 -14.56 -5.62
N GLU A 244 27.76 -14.18 -6.46
CA GLU A 244 28.92 -15.00 -6.81
C GLU A 244 29.84 -15.25 -5.62
N SER A 245 30.08 -14.21 -4.80
CA SER A 245 30.88 -14.34 -3.57
C SER A 245 30.25 -15.35 -2.60
N TYR A 246 28.94 -15.30 -2.41
CA TYR A 246 28.22 -16.28 -1.59
C TYR A 246 28.27 -17.71 -2.17
N ARG A 247 28.17 -17.87 -3.49
CA ARG A 247 28.31 -19.19 -4.14
C ARG A 247 29.70 -19.78 -3.94
N GLN A 248 30.75 -18.97 -4.11
CA GLN A 248 32.13 -19.41 -3.88
C GLN A 248 32.35 -19.81 -2.42
N GLN A 249 31.79 -19.04 -1.47
CA GLN A 249 31.86 -19.37 -0.04
C GLN A 249 31.16 -20.71 0.26
N GLN A 250 29.96 -20.96 -0.27
CA GLN A 250 29.27 -22.24 -0.10
C GLN A 250 30.05 -23.43 -0.68
N GLN A 251 30.64 -23.28 -1.87
CA GLN A 251 31.45 -24.34 -2.48
C GLN A 251 32.68 -24.66 -1.62
N SER A 252 33.35 -23.66 -1.05
CA SER A 252 34.49 -23.86 -0.15
C SER A 252 34.12 -24.62 1.14
N LEU A 253 32.91 -24.40 1.67
CA LEU A 253 32.40 -25.08 2.85
C LEU A 253 32.04 -26.54 2.57
N ILE A 254 31.44 -26.82 1.40
CA ILE A 254 31.12 -28.19 0.96
C ILE A 254 32.40 -28.99 0.74
N GLN A 255 33.41 -28.41 0.09
CA GLN A 255 34.67 -29.07 -0.20
C GLN A 255 35.48 -29.43 1.06
N LYS A 256 35.36 -28.61 2.12
CA LYS A 256 35.92 -28.92 3.46
C LYS A 256 35.21 -30.08 4.17
N GLN A 257 33.95 -30.37 3.85
CA GLN A 257 33.18 -31.44 4.49
C GLN A 257 33.43 -32.81 3.83
N THR A 258 33.88 -32.85 2.58
CA THR A 258 34.16 -34.10 1.84
C THR A 258 35.53 -34.71 2.13
N GLN A 259 36.43 -34.01 2.84
CA GLN A 259 37.72 -34.54 3.27
C GLN A 259 37.63 -35.18 4.67
N MET A 260 36.89 -36.28 4.80
CA MET A 260 37.03 -37.22 5.93
C MET A 260 37.28 -38.62 5.37
N PRO A 261 38.33 -39.35 5.82
CA PRO A 261 38.63 -40.68 5.32
C PRO A 261 37.61 -41.73 5.80
N PRO A 262 37.38 -42.82 5.05
CA PRO A 262 36.44 -43.85 5.46
C PRO A 262 37.01 -44.65 6.65
N GLN A 263 36.26 -44.72 7.75
CA GLN A 263 36.54 -45.62 8.88
C GLN A 263 35.72 -46.92 8.73
N PRO A 264 36.29 -48.09 9.09
CA PRO A 264 35.66 -49.40 8.87
C PRO A 264 34.54 -49.70 9.87
N SER A 265 33.61 -50.55 9.42
CA SER A 265 32.50 -51.10 10.21
C SER A 265 33.02 -51.94 11.38
N TYR A 266 32.53 -51.72 12.61
CA TYR A 266 32.20 -52.74 13.62
C TYR A 266 31.57 -52.08 14.87
N GLY A 267 30.57 -52.74 15.46
CA GLY A 267 30.37 -52.76 16.91
C GLY A 267 29.35 -51.79 17.51
N SER A 268 28.23 -52.34 17.97
CA SER A 268 27.22 -51.70 18.81
C SER A 268 27.75 -51.39 20.22
N SER A 269 27.64 -50.13 20.65
CA SER A 269 27.47 -49.76 22.07
C SER A 269 27.17 -48.27 22.21
N SER A 270 25.98 -47.93 22.72
CA SER A 270 25.66 -46.60 23.27
C SER A 270 26.44 -46.37 24.58
N PRO A 271 26.82 -45.12 24.94
CA PRO A 271 25.89 -44.33 25.78
C PRO A 271 25.96 -42.78 25.66
N THR A 272 24.79 -42.18 25.93
CA THR A 272 24.46 -40.92 26.68
C THR A 272 25.10 -39.54 26.42
N HIS A 273 24.18 -38.57 26.26
CA HIS A 273 24.21 -37.12 26.57
C HIS A 273 25.15 -36.16 25.81
N GLY A 274 24.55 -35.18 25.08
CA GLY A 274 25.22 -33.90 24.82
C GLY A 274 24.73 -33.09 23.63
N LYS A 275 24.08 -31.95 23.94
CA LYS A 275 24.14 -30.65 23.22
C LYS A 275 23.89 -30.64 21.71
N MET A 276 22.69 -30.15 21.38
CA MET A 276 22.25 -29.68 20.07
C MET A 276 23.22 -28.61 19.52
N ASN A 277 23.84 -28.92 18.37
CA ASN A 277 24.67 -27.99 17.60
C ASN A 277 23.82 -26.78 17.18
N LYS A 278 24.15 -25.60 17.70
CA LYS A 278 23.60 -24.32 17.24
C LYS A 278 24.34 -23.88 15.97
N LEU A 279 23.59 -23.65 14.89
CA LEU A 279 24.06 -22.89 13.72
C LEU A 279 24.34 -21.43 14.13
N PRO A 280 25.33 -20.73 13.51
CA PRO A 280 25.62 -19.35 13.87
C PRO A 280 24.51 -18.39 13.41
N SER A 281 24.19 -17.39 14.25
CA SER A 281 23.22 -16.33 13.97
C SER A 281 23.78 -15.26 13.03
N VAL A 282 22.94 -14.74 12.14
CA VAL A 282 23.22 -13.73 11.10
C VAL A 282 23.31 -12.30 11.70
N SER A 283 24.00 -12.14 12.82
CA SER A 283 24.01 -10.86 13.57
C SER A 283 25.37 -10.18 13.66
N GLN A 284 26.38 -10.60 12.90
CA GLN A 284 27.75 -10.07 13.03
C GLN A 284 28.32 -9.34 11.81
N LEU A 285 27.49 -9.01 10.80
CA LEU A 285 27.98 -8.41 9.54
C LEU A 285 27.75 -6.91 9.38
N ILE A 286 27.39 -6.19 10.45
CA ILE A 286 27.37 -4.72 10.43
C ILE A 286 28.27 -4.21 11.54
N ASN A 287 29.56 -4.06 11.25
CA ASN A 287 30.38 -3.06 11.91
C ASN A 287 31.61 -2.70 11.04
N PRO A 288 31.67 -1.52 10.41
CA PRO A 288 32.91 -1.02 9.87
C PRO A 288 33.63 -0.16 10.93
N GLN A 289 34.92 -0.45 11.09
CA GLN A 289 36.00 0.39 11.68
C GLN A 289 36.35 0.17 13.17
N GLN A 290 37.54 -0.41 13.38
CA GLN A 290 38.38 -0.30 14.59
C GLN A 290 39.61 0.56 14.27
N ARG A 291 39.90 1.57 15.12
CA ARG A 291 41.21 2.09 15.63
C ARG A 291 41.03 3.56 16.01
N ASN A 292 41.45 4.10 17.16
CA ASN A 292 42.56 3.78 18.06
C ASN A 292 42.18 4.02 19.54
N SER A 293 42.82 3.25 20.42
CA SER A 293 42.92 3.42 21.87
C SER A 293 43.78 4.63 22.27
N LEU A 294 43.46 5.28 23.39
CA LEU A 294 44.37 5.64 24.50
C LEU A 294 43.53 6.26 25.65
N THR A 295 43.53 5.62 26.81
CA THR A 295 43.08 6.18 28.11
C THR A 295 44.29 6.84 28.81
N PRO A 296 44.09 7.69 29.85
CA PRO A 296 44.00 7.16 31.22
C PRO A 296 43.02 7.88 32.19
N SER A 297 42.40 7.06 33.02
CA SER A 297 42.17 7.14 34.49
C SER A 297 41.82 8.47 35.20
N SER A 298 40.57 8.49 35.71
CA SER A 298 40.08 8.86 37.05
C SER A 298 40.97 9.59 38.08
N ILE A 299 40.39 10.59 38.77
CA ILE A 299 40.46 10.79 40.24
C ILE A 299 39.42 11.85 40.69
N PHE A 300 38.63 11.48 41.72
CA PHE A 300 37.99 12.21 42.83
C PHE A 300 37.49 13.67 42.70
N GLY A 301 36.35 13.93 43.36
CA GLY A 301 36.11 15.24 43.99
C GLY A 301 34.65 15.58 44.28
N ALA A 302 34.20 15.33 45.50
CA ALA A 302 32.94 15.83 46.06
C ALA A 302 32.93 17.37 46.20
N GLY A 303 31.73 17.98 46.25
CA GLY A 303 31.59 19.37 46.70
C GLY A 303 30.21 19.97 46.45
N ALA A 304 29.48 20.18 47.53
CA ALA A 304 28.21 20.92 47.61
C ALA A 304 28.37 22.43 47.33
N GLY A 305 27.25 23.14 47.14
CA GLY A 305 27.21 24.59 47.41
C GLY A 305 26.17 25.38 46.63
N GLU A 306 25.22 25.95 47.37
CA GLU A 306 24.24 26.98 46.99
C GLU A 306 24.82 28.25 46.33
N ASN A 307 23.98 28.94 45.53
CA ASN A 307 23.64 30.38 45.55
C ASN A 307 23.03 30.77 44.18
N ALA A 308 21.77 31.18 44.09
CA ALA A 308 21.19 32.50 44.41
C ALA A 308 21.44 33.58 43.33
N LEU A 309 20.31 34.08 42.79
CA LEU A 309 20.03 35.41 42.23
C LEU A 309 20.76 35.89 40.97
N GLY A 310 19.96 36.36 40.01
CA GLY A 310 20.34 37.09 38.80
C GLY A 310 19.32 36.93 37.69
#